data_AF-A0AAU2K0G9-F1
#
_entry.id   AF-A0AAU2K0G9-F1
#
_cell.length_a   1.000
_cell.length_b   1.000
_cell.length_c   1.000
_cell.angle_alpha   90.00
_cell.angle_beta   90.00
_cell.angle_gamma   90.00
#
_symmetry.space_group_name_H-M   'P 1'
#
loop_
_entity.id
_entity.type
_entity.pdbx_description
1 polymer ?
#
loop_
_entity_poly.entity_id
_entity_poly.type
_entity_poly.pdbx_seq_one_letter_code
_entity_poly.pdbx_strand_id
1 'polypeptide(L)'
;MGELRSVAETDQQDTQPAQELPESSEGDDFDESVEPEAFDDTSELPYDEGDYREPDEPEDTTDDTARFPRARSDREQPTSPEEADPVEPEAALPQAEGDVVEPDGRVGSADDNLDPEPEPEPEPEPNALGEPEGAGLESEPQEPAHADSPENPENTESGTAVEDEAGSHGEASAEVSDEVRLAQAEAEGQEIGELHGVQVDYTTNPMSPDSANDVNQAMEKLSAEYPDVFGNLEVVQSEAAGEDSVLAYAVLEPGGEEPVGIYLDSGDLADHDALSEQGKLEEETNWTVPGGGSVEGIFHHEFGHHLAQHVFDSPEANEELESVVSNAIGRPYDTSVEPHDEETAEAIESLVSEYGATDPHEMVAECFAEYKLAEDPRPFATEVGQIIDKYLKSTKE
;
A
#
# COMPACT_ATOMS: atom_id res chain seq x y z
N MET A 1 38.10 50.69 18.02
CA MET A 1 39.03 50.69 16.87
C MET A 1 39.33 49.26 16.54
N GLY A 2 38.88 48.79 15.38
CA GLY A 2 38.96 47.40 14.96
C GLY A 2 38.04 47.17 13.76
N GLU A 3 38.43 47.74 12.61
CA GLU A 3 37.82 47.45 11.32
C GLU A 3 38.22 46.03 10.89
N LEU A 4 37.25 45.19 10.56
CA LEU A 4 37.47 43.94 9.83
C LEU A 4 36.92 44.12 8.40
N ARG A 5 37.84 43.97 7.46
CA ARG A 5 37.66 44.08 6.01
C ARG A 5 36.99 42.82 5.47
N SER A 6 36.03 43.00 4.58
CA SER A 6 35.55 41.96 3.66
C SER A 6 36.60 41.70 2.59
N VAL A 7 36.76 40.43 2.23
CA VAL A 7 37.47 40.00 1.02
C VAL A 7 36.50 39.07 0.30
N ALA A 8 36.03 39.52 -0.85
CA ALA A 8 35.27 38.72 -1.80
C ALA A 8 36.29 38.04 -2.71
N GLU A 9 36.35 36.71 -2.66
CA GLU A 9 37.03 35.91 -3.68
C GLU A 9 35.99 35.56 -4.77
N THR A 10 36.35 35.88 -6.00
CA THR A 10 35.57 35.64 -7.22
C THR A 10 36.21 34.44 -7.89
N ASP A 11 35.54 33.29 -7.87
CA ASP A 11 35.97 32.11 -8.60
C ASP A 11 35.57 32.24 -10.07
N GLN A 12 36.57 32.22 -10.95
CA GLN A 12 36.42 32.20 -12.40
C GLN A 12 36.27 30.73 -12.81
N GLN A 13 35.09 30.33 -13.25
CA GLN A 13 34.89 29.05 -13.90
C GLN A 13 35.28 29.14 -15.39
N ASP A 14 36.28 28.34 -15.75
CA ASP A 14 36.73 28.07 -17.12
C ASP A 14 35.59 27.42 -17.94
N THR A 15 35.07 28.16 -18.91
CA THR A 15 34.21 27.61 -19.97
C THR A 15 35.06 26.78 -20.94
N GLN A 16 34.81 25.47 -21.02
CA GLN A 16 35.29 24.63 -22.11
C GLN A 16 34.45 24.84 -23.38
N PRO A 17 35.06 24.87 -24.58
CA PRO A 17 34.32 25.06 -25.83
C PRO A 17 33.62 23.78 -26.27
N ALA A 18 32.39 23.95 -26.75
CA ALA A 18 31.55 22.93 -27.37
C ALA A 18 32.27 22.24 -28.54
N GLN A 19 32.20 20.90 -28.56
CA GLN A 19 32.60 20.10 -29.71
C GLN A 19 31.43 20.04 -30.71
N GLU A 20 31.66 20.55 -31.91
CA GLU A 20 30.77 20.41 -33.07
C GLU A 20 30.68 18.93 -33.48
N LEU A 21 29.46 18.41 -33.54
CA LEU A 21 29.16 17.10 -34.13
C LEU A 21 29.11 17.23 -35.66
N PRO A 22 29.62 16.23 -36.41
CA PRO A 22 29.61 16.27 -37.87
C PRO A 22 28.21 15.99 -38.44
N GLU A 23 27.83 16.83 -39.40
CA GLU A 23 26.72 16.63 -40.31
C GLU A 23 27.01 15.44 -41.25
N SER A 24 26.12 14.44 -41.26
CA SER A 24 25.95 13.43 -42.31
C SER A 24 24.50 13.52 -42.76
N SER A 25 24.13 14.14 -43.88
CA SER A 25 24.38 13.83 -45.29
C SER A 25 23.74 12.51 -45.76
N GLU A 26 22.76 12.67 -46.68
CA GLU A 26 22.31 11.69 -47.69
C GLU A 26 21.44 10.56 -47.09
N GLY A 27 20.16 10.39 -47.43
CA GLY A 27 19.50 10.54 -48.72
C GLY A 27 19.10 9.14 -49.18
N ASP A 28 17.87 8.71 -48.91
CA ASP A 28 17.29 7.52 -49.52
C ASP A 28 15.80 7.75 -49.80
N ASP A 29 15.52 7.97 -51.08
CA ASP A 29 14.21 7.90 -51.71
C ASP A 29 13.74 6.43 -51.69
N PHE A 30 12.79 6.09 -50.84
CA PHE A 30 12.05 4.82 -50.93
C PHE A 30 10.67 5.07 -51.51
N ASP A 31 10.57 4.86 -52.83
CA ASP A 31 9.36 4.71 -53.61
C ASP A 31 8.97 3.22 -53.58
N GLU A 32 7.93 2.87 -52.81
CA GLU A 32 7.27 1.57 -52.92
C GLU A 32 5.76 1.75 -52.91
N SER A 33 5.24 2.05 -54.10
CA SER A 33 3.86 1.78 -54.48
C SER A 33 3.60 0.27 -54.47
N VAL A 34 3.04 -0.24 -53.38
CA VAL A 34 2.50 -1.61 -53.31
C VAL A 34 0.97 -1.52 -53.42
N GLU A 35 0.43 -1.97 -54.56
CA GLU A 35 -1.00 -2.17 -54.75
C GLU A 35 -1.48 -3.38 -53.94
N PRO A 36 -2.62 -3.31 -53.23
CA PRO A 36 -3.18 -4.47 -52.54
C PRO A 36 -3.90 -5.39 -53.53
N GLU A 37 -3.43 -6.63 -53.64
CA GLU A 37 -4.16 -7.71 -54.33
C GLU A 37 -5.38 -8.13 -53.51
N ALA A 38 -6.54 -8.14 -54.19
CA ALA A 38 -7.80 -8.63 -53.66
C ALA A 38 -7.75 -10.16 -53.51
N PHE A 39 -7.86 -10.65 -52.27
CA PHE A 39 -8.15 -12.05 -51.98
C PHE A 39 -9.68 -12.25 -51.97
N ASP A 40 -10.17 -12.92 -53.01
CA ASP A 40 -11.53 -13.46 -53.13
C ASP A 40 -11.44 -14.95 -52.78
N ASP A 41 -11.75 -15.30 -51.52
CA ASP A 41 -11.81 -16.70 -51.06
C ASP A 41 -13.25 -17.03 -50.64
N THR A 42 -14.08 -17.34 -51.63
CA THR A 42 -15.37 -18.00 -51.44
C THR A 42 -15.18 -19.51 -51.48
N SER A 43 -14.83 -20.12 -50.35
CA SER A 43 -14.97 -21.56 -50.15
C SER A 43 -16.19 -21.85 -49.27
N GLU A 44 -17.33 -22.09 -49.92
CA GLU A 44 -18.52 -22.68 -49.31
C GLU A 44 -18.20 -24.11 -48.84
N LEU A 45 -18.26 -24.34 -47.53
CA LEU A 45 -18.25 -25.67 -46.94
C LEU A 45 -19.71 -26.18 -46.80
N PRO A 46 -19.99 -27.45 -47.12
CA PRO A 46 -21.32 -28.02 -46.96
C PRO A 46 -21.62 -28.30 -45.48
N TYR A 47 -22.72 -27.74 -44.98
CA TYR A 47 -23.32 -28.09 -43.70
C TYR A 47 -23.83 -29.54 -43.75
N ASP A 48 -23.32 -30.37 -42.83
CA ASP A 48 -23.79 -31.73 -42.55
C ASP A 48 -24.88 -31.64 -41.47
N GLU A 49 -26.13 -31.95 -41.83
CA GLU A 49 -27.28 -31.98 -40.93
C GLU A 49 -27.21 -33.25 -40.04
N GLY A 50 -26.46 -33.16 -38.94
CA GLY A 50 -26.37 -34.19 -37.91
C GLY A 50 -27.13 -33.83 -36.63
N ASP A 51 -28.34 -34.38 -36.49
CA ASP A 51 -28.99 -34.85 -35.25
C ASP A 51 -28.65 -34.08 -33.93
N TYR A 52 -29.26 -32.91 -33.75
CA TYR A 52 -29.33 -32.25 -32.44
C TYR A 52 -30.29 -33.02 -31.53
N ARG A 53 -29.74 -33.78 -30.57
CA ARG A 53 -30.45 -34.20 -29.36
C ARG A 53 -30.55 -33.01 -28.42
N GLU A 54 -31.77 -32.66 -28.01
CA GLU A 54 -32.02 -31.75 -26.88
C GLU A 54 -31.28 -32.27 -25.64
N PRO A 55 -30.41 -31.46 -25.00
CA PRO A 55 -29.92 -31.80 -23.67
C PRO A 55 -31.05 -31.61 -22.65
N ASP A 56 -31.22 -32.61 -21.79
CA ASP A 56 -32.11 -32.56 -20.63
C ASP A 56 -31.78 -31.33 -19.77
N GLU A 57 -32.83 -30.65 -19.31
CA GLU A 57 -32.79 -29.48 -18.44
C GLU A 57 -31.94 -29.78 -17.18
N PRO A 58 -30.96 -28.93 -16.80
CA PRO A 58 -30.29 -29.10 -15.53
C PRO A 58 -31.26 -28.80 -14.39
N GLU A 59 -31.30 -29.72 -13.43
CA GLU A 59 -32.07 -29.58 -12.20
C GLU A 59 -31.62 -28.33 -11.42
N ASP A 60 -32.62 -27.56 -11.03
CA ASP A 60 -32.58 -26.40 -10.14
C ASP A 60 -32.01 -26.81 -8.77
N THR A 61 -30.71 -26.61 -8.58
CA THR A 61 -30.05 -26.67 -7.27
C THR A 61 -29.80 -25.25 -6.78
N THR A 62 -30.80 -24.66 -6.15
CA THR A 62 -30.59 -23.54 -5.22
C THR A 62 -29.82 -24.07 -4.00
N ASP A 63 -28.49 -24.14 -4.09
CA ASP A 63 -27.61 -24.27 -2.94
C ASP A 63 -27.00 -22.90 -2.64
N ASP A 64 -27.71 -22.19 -1.77
CA ASP A 64 -27.47 -20.83 -1.30
C ASP A 64 -26.33 -20.83 -0.28
N THR A 65 -25.12 -21.15 -0.74
CA THR A 65 -23.87 -20.93 0.01
C THR A 65 -22.78 -20.39 -0.90
N ALA A 66 -22.86 -19.09 -1.20
CA ALA A 66 -21.71 -18.30 -1.64
C ALA A 66 -20.67 -18.28 -0.51
N ARG A 67 -19.89 -19.37 -0.41
CA ARG A 67 -18.59 -19.38 0.24
C ARG A 67 -17.60 -18.96 -0.81
N PHE A 68 -17.32 -17.66 -0.88
CA PHE A 68 -16.10 -17.19 -1.49
C PHE A 68 -14.92 -17.88 -0.79
N PRO A 69 -13.98 -18.49 -1.55
CA PRO A 69 -12.77 -18.99 -0.95
C PRO A 69 -12.03 -17.80 -0.37
N ARG A 70 -12.02 -17.68 0.97
CA ARG A 70 -10.96 -16.93 1.65
C ARG A 70 -9.64 -17.42 1.08
N ALA A 71 -8.76 -16.52 0.67
CA ALA A 71 -7.36 -16.84 0.43
C ALA A 71 -6.89 -17.69 1.63
N ARG A 72 -6.74 -18.99 1.40
CA ARG A 72 -6.18 -19.89 2.40
C ARG A 72 -4.70 -19.62 2.35
N SER A 73 -4.22 -18.81 3.28
CA SER A 73 -2.87 -19.00 3.80
C SER A 73 -2.86 -20.39 4.42
N ASP A 74 -2.54 -21.42 3.61
CA ASP A 74 -2.19 -22.75 4.09
C ASP A 74 -0.82 -22.63 4.80
N ARG A 75 -0.81 -21.93 5.95
CA ARG A 75 0.20 -22.12 6.97
C ARG A 75 -0.09 -23.48 7.59
N GLU A 76 0.52 -24.52 7.02
CA GLU A 76 0.66 -25.82 7.68
C GLU A 76 1.30 -25.56 9.05
N GLN A 77 0.46 -25.50 10.11
CA GLN A 77 0.96 -25.52 11.47
C GLN A 77 1.79 -26.81 11.63
N PRO A 78 3.05 -26.73 12.12
CA PRO A 78 3.77 -27.93 12.47
C PRO A 78 2.95 -28.67 13.53
N THR A 79 2.48 -29.87 13.18
CA THR A 79 1.79 -30.75 14.11
C THR A 79 2.64 -30.89 15.37
N SER A 80 2.09 -30.50 16.51
CA SER A 80 2.64 -30.76 17.84
C SER A 80 3.17 -32.20 17.91
N PRO A 81 4.37 -32.44 18.48
CA PRO A 81 4.89 -33.78 18.59
C PRO A 81 3.93 -34.63 19.41
N GLU A 82 3.50 -35.71 18.77
CA GLU A 82 2.71 -36.82 19.31
C GLU A 82 3.21 -37.20 20.71
N GLU A 83 2.28 -37.27 21.67
CA GLU A 83 2.53 -37.64 23.05
C GLU A 83 3.25 -39.00 23.12
N ALA A 84 4.56 -38.96 23.41
CA ALA A 84 5.31 -40.16 23.76
C ALA A 84 4.95 -40.61 25.18
N ASP A 85 4.57 -41.88 25.30
CA ASP A 85 4.26 -42.58 26.56
C ASP A 85 5.30 -42.32 27.68
N PRO A 86 4.86 -42.19 28.95
CA PRO A 86 5.76 -41.99 30.07
C PRO A 86 6.57 -43.25 30.37
N VAL A 87 7.88 -43.20 30.13
CA VAL A 87 8.84 -44.23 30.56
C VAL A 87 9.23 -43.98 32.02
N GLU A 88 9.02 -44.97 32.87
CA GLU A 88 9.36 -44.97 34.30
C GLU A 88 10.89 -44.79 34.55
N PRO A 89 11.30 -44.09 35.64
CA PRO A 89 12.70 -44.00 36.00
C PRO A 89 13.16 -45.23 36.80
N GLU A 90 13.88 -46.15 36.16
CA GLU A 90 14.68 -47.15 36.86
C GLU A 90 16.04 -46.56 37.30
N ALA A 91 16.32 -46.72 38.59
CA ALA A 91 17.59 -46.41 39.22
C ALA A 91 18.70 -47.38 38.78
N ALA A 92 19.92 -46.88 38.56
CA ALA A 92 21.17 -47.40 39.14
C ALA A 92 22.40 -46.71 38.53
N LEU A 93 23.18 -46.05 39.39
CA LEU A 93 24.59 -45.74 39.15
C LEU A 93 25.45 -46.99 39.39
N PRO A 94 26.49 -47.19 38.58
CA PRO A 94 27.74 -47.70 39.12
C PRO A 94 28.93 -46.76 38.82
N GLN A 95 29.81 -46.69 39.81
CA GLN A 95 31.10 -46.02 39.77
C GLN A 95 32.02 -46.63 38.70
N ALA A 96 32.87 -45.80 38.10
CA ALA A 96 34.11 -46.24 37.49
C ALA A 96 35.22 -45.19 37.75
N GLU A 97 36.28 -45.69 38.37
CA GLU A 97 37.56 -45.04 38.63
C GLU A 97 38.38 -44.90 37.33
N GLY A 98 39.27 -43.91 37.23
CA GLY A 98 40.19 -43.79 36.08
C GLY A 98 41.09 -42.56 36.07
N ASP A 99 42.16 -42.64 36.85
CA ASP A 99 43.53 -42.10 36.72
C ASP A 99 43.95 -41.06 35.63
N VAL A 100 44.70 -40.05 36.12
CA VAL A 100 46.01 -39.50 35.65
C VAL A 100 46.00 -38.71 34.31
N VAL A 101 46.42 -37.44 34.26
CA VAL A 101 47.83 -36.97 34.08
C VAL A 101 47.94 -35.47 34.46
N GLU A 102 48.89 -35.13 35.35
CA GLU A 102 49.41 -33.78 35.56
C GLU A 102 50.35 -33.34 34.41
N PRO A 103 50.51 -32.03 34.19
CA PRO A 103 51.89 -31.55 34.12
C PRO A 103 52.19 -30.35 35.03
N ASP A 104 53.35 -30.49 35.65
CA ASP A 104 54.03 -29.66 36.63
C ASP A 104 54.73 -28.45 35.99
N GLY A 105 54.59 -27.28 36.63
CA GLY A 105 55.63 -26.27 36.88
C GLY A 105 56.23 -25.43 35.72
N ARG A 106 56.20 -24.09 35.83
CA ARG A 106 57.19 -23.28 36.61
C ARG A 106 57.29 -21.80 36.17
N VAL A 107 57.12 -20.92 37.16
CA VAL A 107 57.84 -19.66 37.54
C VAL A 107 58.00 -18.48 36.55
N GLY A 108 57.49 -17.33 37.00
CA GLY A 108 58.00 -15.97 36.75
C GLY A 108 56.94 -14.94 37.19
N SER A 109 56.87 -14.56 38.48
CA SER A 109 57.55 -13.40 39.11
C SER A 109 57.07 -12.01 38.63
N ALA A 110 56.31 -11.36 39.54
CA ALA A 110 56.24 -9.93 39.85
C ALA A 110 55.81 -8.94 38.75
N ASP A 111 54.63 -8.34 38.92
CA ASP A 111 54.55 -6.92 39.34
C ASP A 111 53.17 -6.62 39.95
N ASP A 112 53.22 -6.11 41.17
CA ASP A 112 52.11 -5.55 41.95
C ASP A 112 51.77 -4.17 41.37
N ASN A 113 50.59 -4.01 40.79
CA ASN A 113 49.91 -2.73 40.63
C ASN A 113 48.40 -2.99 40.58
N LEU A 114 47.82 -3.22 41.76
CA LEU A 114 46.37 -3.14 41.96
C LEU A 114 46.00 -1.66 42.08
N ASP A 115 45.48 -1.12 40.98
CA ASP A 115 44.75 0.14 40.93
C ASP A 115 43.42 -0.07 41.69
N PRO A 116 43.07 0.76 42.69
CA PRO A 116 41.80 0.62 43.38
C PRO A 116 40.64 0.97 42.45
N GLU A 117 39.68 0.05 42.34
CA GLU A 117 38.40 0.26 41.66
C GLU A 117 37.72 1.54 42.17
N PRO A 118 37.19 2.40 41.28
CA PRO A 118 36.42 3.57 41.70
C PRO A 118 35.12 3.13 42.38
N GLU A 119 34.87 3.69 43.57
CA GLU A 119 33.63 3.50 44.32
C GLU A 119 32.41 3.91 43.47
N PRO A 120 31.28 3.19 43.57
CA PRO A 120 30.05 3.56 42.86
C PRO A 120 29.52 4.90 43.38
N GLU A 121 29.21 5.80 42.44
CA GLU A 121 28.56 7.08 42.72
C GLU A 121 27.19 6.86 43.39
N PRO A 122 26.80 7.70 44.36
CA PRO A 122 25.53 7.56 45.05
C PRO A 122 24.35 7.86 44.11
N GLU A 123 23.35 6.99 44.15
CA GLU A 123 22.06 7.15 43.48
C GLU A 123 21.40 8.50 43.83
N PRO A 124 20.79 9.20 42.86
CA PRO A 124 20.08 10.43 43.13
C PRO A 124 18.81 10.15 43.97
N GLU A 125 18.67 10.87 45.08
CA GLU A 125 17.49 10.82 45.95
C GLU A 125 16.20 11.19 45.18
N PRO A 126 15.06 10.57 45.50
CA PRO A 126 13.79 10.88 44.88
C PRO A 126 13.34 12.29 45.29
N ASN A 127 13.20 13.19 44.31
CA ASN A 127 12.66 14.52 44.53
C ASN A 127 11.27 14.42 45.16
N ALA A 128 11.21 14.89 46.42
CA ALA A 128 10.00 15.07 47.17
C ALA A 128 9.09 16.09 46.50
N LEU A 129 7.81 15.71 46.42
CA LEU A 129 6.64 16.56 46.21
C LEU A 129 6.80 17.93 46.90
N GLY A 130 7.00 18.96 46.08
CA GLY A 130 6.77 20.35 46.46
C GLY A 130 5.37 20.75 46.04
N GLU A 131 4.46 20.86 47.01
CA GLU A 131 3.19 21.57 46.87
C GLU A 131 3.45 23.06 46.56
N PRO A 132 2.82 23.66 45.55
CA PRO A 132 2.66 25.11 45.50
C PRO A 132 1.37 25.52 46.22
N GLU A 133 1.52 26.11 47.41
CA GLU A 133 0.48 26.93 48.03
C GLU A 133 0.19 28.16 47.16
N GLY A 134 -1.05 28.21 46.64
CA GLY A 134 -1.93 29.36 46.46
C GLY A 134 -1.33 30.76 46.18
N ALA A 135 -1.54 31.22 44.94
CA ALA A 135 -1.89 32.62 44.70
C ALA A 135 -2.97 32.67 43.60
N GLY A 136 -4.18 33.06 44.01
CA GLY A 136 -5.36 33.02 43.17
C GLY A 136 -5.39 34.07 42.07
N LEU A 137 -6.09 33.73 41.00
CA LEU A 137 -6.86 34.63 40.13
C LEU A 137 -7.95 33.76 39.50
N GLU A 138 -9.14 33.79 40.11
CA GLU A 138 -10.38 33.33 39.46
C GLU A 138 -10.55 34.15 38.18
N SER A 139 -10.43 33.48 37.04
CA SER A 139 -10.90 33.99 35.75
C SER A 139 -11.91 32.96 35.26
N GLU A 140 -13.19 33.28 35.46
CA GLU A 140 -14.31 32.56 34.85
C GLU A 140 -14.07 32.44 33.34
N PRO A 141 -14.32 31.28 32.71
CA PRO A 141 -14.42 31.23 31.26
C PRO A 141 -15.64 32.05 30.84
N GLN A 142 -15.39 33.22 30.25
CA GLN A 142 -16.42 33.93 29.49
C GLN A 142 -16.82 33.04 28.31
N GLU A 143 -18.08 32.63 28.31
CA GLU A 143 -18.76 32.10 27.13
C GLU A 143 -18.51 33.05 25.94
N PRO A 144 -18.13 32.53 24.76
CA PRO A 144 -18.10 33.37 23.57
C PRO A 144 -19.53 33.85 23.29
N ALA A 145 -19.69 35.18 23.34
CA ALA A 145 -20.91 35.85 22.94
C ALA A 145 -21.31 35.38 21.54
N HIS A 146 -22.49 34.78 21.46
CA HIS A 146 -23.23 34.58 20.24
C HIS A 146 -23.28 35.90 19.46
N ALA A 147 -22.60 35.94 18.31
CA ALA A 147 -22.83 36.97 17.34
C ALA A 147 -24.22 36.77 16.75
N ASP A 148 -25.06 37.79 16.93
CA ASP A 148 -26.37 37.95 16.32
C ASP A 148 -26.35 37.61 14.82
N SER A 149 -26.94 36.47 14.47
CA SER A 149 -27.43 36.24 13.11
C SER A 149 -28.62 37.18 12.87
N PRO A 150 -28.63 37.96 11.77
CA PRO A 150 -29.77 38.79 11.45
C PRO A 150 -31.00 37.93 11.18
N GLU A 151 -32.03 38.19 12.00
CA GLU A 151 -33.39 37.68 11.89
C GLU A 151 -33.90 37.84 10.46
N ASN A 152 -34.17 36.71 9.80
CA ASN A 152 -34.88 36.67 8.54
C ASN A 152 -36.39 36.77 8.86
N PRO A 153 -37.12 37.78 8.37
CA PRO A 153 -38.48 38.01 8.78
C PRO A 153 -39.42 36.89 8.30
N GLU A 154 -40.21 36.41 9.25
CA GLU A 154 -41.39 35.60 9.06
C GLU A 154 -42.24 36.15 7.89
N ASN A 155 -42.36 35.36 6.83
CA ASN A 155 -43.33 35.60 5.77
C ASN A 155 -44.48 34.59 5.91
N THR A 156 -45.40 34.92 6.80
CA THR A 156 -46.69 34.28 6.95
C THR A 156 -47.67 35.01 6.03
N GLU A 157 -48.13 34.38 4.95
CA GLU A 157 -49.56 34.26 4.59
C GLU A 157 -49.81 33.85 3.12
N SER A 158 -50.92 33.13 2.99
CA SER A 158 -51.84 33.09 1.85
C SER A 158 -51.62 32.00 0.80
N GLY A 159 -52.38 30.92 1.01
CA GLY A 159 -52.57 29.85 0.05
C GLY A 159 -53.12 30.33 -1.30
N THR A 160 -52.64 29.69 -2.34
CA THR A 160 -53.39 29.49 -3.58
C THR A 160 -53.16 28.04 -3.97
N ALA A 161 -54.19 27.21 -3.78
CA ALA A 161 -54.22 25.87 -4.34
C ALA A 161 -54.29 26.03 -5.87
N VAL A 162 -53.15 25.85 -6.53
CA VAL A 162 -53.09 25.62 -7.96
C VAL A 162 -52.97 24.11 -8.10
N GLU A 163 -54.08 23.49 -8.48
CA GLU A 163 -54.13 22.12 -8.99
C GLU A 163 -53.40 22.12 -10.34
N ASP A 164 -52.07 22.17 -10.30
CA ASP A 164 -51.26 21.85 -11.47
C ASP A 164 -51.29 20.33 -11.61
N GLU A 165 -52.12 19.87 -12.55
CA GLU A 165 -52.07 18.52 -13.09
C GLU A 165 -50.67 18.30 -13.68
N ALA A 166 -49.80 17.81 -12.80
CA ALA A 166 -48.47 17.33 -13.10
C ALA A 166 -48.59 16.15 -14.07
N GLY A 167 -48.60 16.48 -15.36
CA GLY A 167 -48.21 15.57 -16.42
C GLY A 167 -46.74 15.21 -16.23
N SER A 168 -46.49 14.24 -15.34
CA SER A 168 -45.22 13.54 -15.21
C SER A 168 -44.97 12.74 -16.49
N HIS A 169 -44.62 13.44 -17.56
CA HIS A 169 -43.98 12.84 -18.71
C HIS A 169 -42.57 12.44 -18.26
N GLY A 170 -42.49 11.24 -17.66
CA GLY A 170 -41.22 10.58 -17.41
C GLY A 170 -40.55 10.34 -18.76
N GLU A 171 -39.71 11.28 -19.16
CA GLU A 171 -38.67 11.03 -20.13
C GLU A 171 -37.78 9.96 -19.49
N ALA A 172 -38.00 8.72 -19.91
CA ALA A 172 -37.10 7.63 -19.59
C ALA A 172 -35.74 8.04 -20.18
N SER A 173 -34.85 8.54 -19.32
CA SER A 173 -33.45 8.69 -19.66
C SER A 173 -32.99 7.31 -20.11
N ALA A 174 -32.56 7.19 -21.37
CA ALA A 174 -31.98 5.95 -21.83
C ALA A 174 -30.78 5.65 -20.93
N GLU A 175 -30.84 4.57 -20.17
CA GLU A 175 -29.73 4.13 -19.35
C GLU A 175 -28.55 3.85 -20.29
N VAL A 176 -27.43 4.50 -20.00
CA VAL A 176 -26.18 4.28 -20.72
C VAL A 176 -25.69 2.89 -20.33
N SER A 177 -25.30 2.05 -21.29
CA SER A 177 -24.82 0.70 -21.00
C SER A 177 -23.49 0.75 -20.26
N ASP A 178 -23.21 -0.26 -19.42
CA ASP A 178 -21.96 -0.35 -18.67
C ASP A 178 -20.73 -0.40 -19.57
N GLU A 179 -20.80 -1.02 -20.75
CA GLU A 179 -19.73 -0.98 -21.75
C GLU A 179 -19.35 0.46 -22.15
N VAL A 180 -20.34 1.36 -22.30
CA VAL A 180 -20.09 2.76 -22.63
C VAL A 180 -19.54 3.51 -21.42
N ARG A 181 -20.02 3.19 -20.21
CA ARG A 181 -19.50 3.78 -18.96
C ARG A 181 -18.06 3.37 -18.71
N LEU A 182 -17.71 2.10 -18.91
CA LEU A 182 -16.35 1.58 -18.75
C LEU A 182 -15.39 2.21 -19.75
N ALA A 183 -15.79 2.32 -21.02
CA ALA A 183 -14.99 2.99 -22.04
C ALA A 183 -14.79 4.49 -21.73
N GLN A 184 -15.75 5.15 -21.08
CA GLN A 184 -15.59 6.52 -20.60
C GLN A 184 -14.60 6.60 -19.43
N ALA A 185 -14.72 5.70 -18.44
CA ALA A 185 -13.79 5.63 -17.32
C ALA A 185 -12.35 5.33 -17.80
N GLU A 186 -12.16 4.41 -18.76
CA GLU A 186 -10.83 4.15 -19.33
C GLU A 186 -10.26 5.40 -20.03
N ALA A 187 -11.08 6.13 -20.79
CA ALA A 187 -10.62 7.36 -21.44
C ALA A 187 -10.17 8.43 -20.42
N GLU A 188 -10.90 8.57 -19.30
CA GLU A 188 -10.50 9.44 -18.19
C GLU A 188 -9.18 8.98 -17.53
N GLY A 189 -9.04 7.67 -17.29
CA GLY A 189 -7.80 7.09 -16.76
C GLY A 189 -6.62 7.31 -17.70
N GLN A 190 -6.82 7.13 -19.01
CA GLN A 190 -5.81 7.40 -20.04
C GLN A 190 -5.37 8.87 -20.07
N GLU A 191 -6.28 9.83 -19.85
CA GLU A 191 -5.92 11.24 -19.74
C GLU A 191 -5.01 11.51 -18.51
N ILE A 192 -5.28 10.86 -17.38
CA ILE A 192 -4.42 10.95 -16.18
C ILE A 192 -3.07 10.29 -16.45
N GLY A 193 -3.08 9.07 -17.01
CA GLY A 193 -1.88 8.29 -17.31
C GLY A 193 -0.95 8.98 -18.32
N GLU A 194 -1.49 9.61 -19.38
CA GLU A 194 -0.72 10.30 -20.41
C GLU A 194 0.15 11.43 -19.83
N LEU A 195 -0.32 12.11 -18.76
CA LEU A 195 0.46 13.16 -18.08
C LEU A 195 1.76 12.64 -17.46
N HIS A 196 1.81 11.34 -17.16
CA HIS A 196 2.91 10.66 -16.47
C HIS A 196 3.58 9.57 -17.31
N GLY A 197 3.10 9.30 -18.52
CA GLY A 197 3.61 8.23 -19.38
C GLY A 197 3.12 6.83 -18.99
N VAL A 198 2.03 6.73 -18.23
CA VAL A 198 1.42 5.48 -17.77
C VAL A 198 0.32 5.05 -18.74
N GLN A 199 0.33 3.79 -19.18
CA GLN A 199 -0.72 3.21 -20.00
C GLN A 199 -1.88 2.72 -19.12
N VAL A 200 -3.12 2.90 -19.58
CA VAL A 200 -4.32 2.47 -18.85
C VAL A 200 -5.20 1.62 -19.75
N ASP A 201 -5.55 0.43 -19.27
CA ASP A 201 -6.42 -0.54 -19.97
C ASP A 201 -7.37 -1.22 -18.98
N TYR A 202 -8.66 -0.88 -19.08
CA TYR A 202 -9.74 -1.46 -18.28
C TYR A 202 -10.69 -2.33 -19.11
N THR A 203 -10.52 -2.32 -20.44
CA THR A 203 -11.50 -2.88 -21.38
C THR A 203 -11.03 -4.18 -22.04
N THR A 204 -9.73 -4.47 -22.06
CA THR A 204 -9.22 -5.77 -22.55
C THR A 204 -9.72 -6.92 -21.68
N ASN A 205 -9.71 -6.75 -20.35
CA ASN A 205 -10.34 -7.67 -19.40
C ASN A 205 -11.33 -6.85 -18.54
N PRO A 206 -12.60 -6.70 -18.96
CA PRO A 206 -13.51 -5.74 -18.37
C PRO A 206 -13.73 -5.93 -16.86
N MET A 207 -13.46 -4.88 -16.08
CA MET A 207 -13.97 -4.72 -14.72
C MET A 207 -15.26 -3.87 -14.69
N SER A 208 -15.85 -3.66 -13.52
CA SER A 208 -17.03 -2.79 -13.41
C SER A 208 -16.67 -1.32 -13.71
N PRO A 209 -17.57 -0.52 -14.34
CA PRO A 209 -17.32 0.91 -14.55
C PRO A 209 -17.11 1.70 -13.25
N ASP A 210 -17.76 1.28 -12.16
CA ASP A 210 -17.66 1.97 -10.87
C ASP A 210 -16.32 1.67 -10.19
N SER A 211 -15.80 0.43 -10.31
CA SER A 211 -14.44 0.09 -9.92
C SER A 211 -13.40 0.92 -10.70
N ALA A 212 -13.56 1.05 -12.02
CA ALA A 212 -12.67 1.87 -12.84
C ALA A 212 -12.68 3.35 -12.41
N ASN A 213 -13.83 3.89 -12.04
CA ASN A 213 -13.94 5.27 -11.55
C ASN A 213 -13.24 5.47 -10.20
N ASP A 214 -13.28 4.49 -9.30
CA ASP A 214 -12.56 4.55 -8.02
C ASP A 214 -11.05 4.49 -8.23
N VAL A 215 -10.58 3.65 -9.17
CA VAL A 215 -9.17 3.63 -9.59
C VAL A 215 -8.74 4.97 -10.15
N ASN A 216 -9.51 5.59 -11.04
CA ASN A 216 -9.20 6.91 -11.59
C ASN A 216 -9.10 8.00 -10.52
N GLN A 217 -9.99 7.98 -9.51
CA GLN A 217 -9.93 8.91 -8.38
C GLN A 217 -8.65 8.74 -7.56
N ALA A 218 -8.24 7.49 -7.33
CA ALA A 218 -6.98 7.19 -6.66
C ALA A 218 -5.77 7.67 -7.49
N MET A 219 -5.76 7.38 -8.79
CA MET A 219 -4.72 7.82 -9.72
C MET A 219 -4.59 9.35 -9.78
N GLU A 220 -5.69 10.09 -9.85
CA GLU A 220 -5.65 11.56 -9.88
C GLU A 220 -4.98 12.12 -8.61
N LYS A 221 -5.33 11.61 -7.43
CA LYS A 221 -4.73 12.03 -6.15
C LYS A 221 -3.26 11.66 -6.07
N LEU A 222 -2.94 10.39 -6.32
CA LEU A 222 -1.60 9.85 -6.13
C LEU A 222 -0.59 10.41 -7.15
N SER A 223 -0.99 10.58 -8.41
CA SER A 223 -0.15 11.21 -9.44
C SER A 223 0.15 12.68 -9.12
N ALA A 224 -0.77 13.39 -8.48
CA ALA A 224 -0.57 14.76 -8.05
C ALA A 224 0.33 14.90 -6.82
N GLU A 225 0.29 13.95 -5.89
CA GLU A 225 1.08 13.95 -4.65
C GLU A 225 2.48 13.35 -4.83
N TYR A 226 2.59 12.26 -5.59
CA TYR A 226 3.82 11.49 -5.82
C TYR A 226 4.14 11.36 -7.32
N PRO A 227 4.28 12.48 -8.05
CA PRO A 227 4.44 12.46 -9.51
C PRO A 227 5.66 11.66 -9.97
N ASP A 228 6.75 11.65 -9.18
CA ASP A 228 7.98 10.92 -9.52
C ASP A 228 7.83 9.41 -9.37
N VAL A 229 7.12 8.95 -8.32
CA VAL A 229 6.86 7.51 -8.10
C VAL A 229 5.80 7.03 -9.09
N PHE A 230 4.73 7.80 -9.28
CA PHE A 230 3.68 7.48 -10.24
C PHE A 230 4.19 7.44 -11.68
N GLY A 231 5.13 8.32 -12.04
CA GLY A 231 5.79 8.31 -13.35
C GLY A 231 6.75 7.14 -13.58
N ASN A 232 7.03 6.31 -12.57
CA ASN A 232 7.77 5.06 -12.74
C ASN A 232 6.87 3.88 -13.13
N LEU A 233 5.54 4.04 -13.05
CA LEU A 233 4.61 3.06 -13.57
C LEU A 233 4.63 3.11 -15.10
N GLU A 234 4.62 1.94 -15.73
CA GLU A 234 4.43 1.80 -17.17
C GLU A 234 2.97 1.48 -17.51
N VAL A 235 2.27 0.78 -16.61
CA VAL A 235 0.87 0.36 -16.81
C VAL A 235 0.03 0.38 -15.53
N VAL A 236 -1.27 0.67 -15.70
CA VAL A 236 -2.34 0.33 -14.78
C VAL A 236 -3.39 -0.43 -15.59
N GLN A 237 -3.59 -1.71 -15.34
CA GLN A 237 -4.50 -2.51 -16.16
C GLN A 237 -5.32 -3.52 -15.35
N SER A 238 -6.48 -3.86 -15.89
CA SER A 238 -7.26 -5.01 -15.43
C SER A 238 -6.88 -6.27 -16.20
N GLU A 239 -6.78 -7.39 -15.50
CA GLU A 239 -6.48 -8.70 -16.08
C GLU A 239 -7.38 -9.81 -15.57
N ALA A 240 -7.56 -10.84 -16.38
CA ALA A 240 -8.23 -12.06 -15.92
C ALA A 240 -7.23 -12.83 -15.08
N ALA A 241 -7.46 -12.89 -13.78
CA ALA A 241 -6.50 -13.57 -12.92
C ALA A 241 -6.52 -15.10 -13.11
N GLY A 242 -5.40 -15.72 -12.71
CA GLY A 242 -5.26 -17.16 -12.68
C GLY A 242 -6.08 -17.83 -11.57
N GLU A 243 -6.02 -19.17 -11.47
CA GLU A 243 -6.77 -19.94 -10.46
C GLU A 243 -6.36 -19.62 -9.00
N ASP A 244 -5.20 -19.00 -8.79
CA ASP A 244 -4.64 -18.61 -7.49
C ASP A 244 -4.67 -17.07 -7.30
N SER A 245 -5.70 -16.43 -7.84
CA SER A 245 -5.82 -14.97 -7.94
C SER A 245 -5.75 -14.22 -6.61
N VAL A 246 -5.06 -13.07 -6.64
CA VAL A 246 -5.15 -11.97 -5.68
C VAL A 246 -5.98 -10.83 -6.30
N LEU A 247 -6.66 -10.03 -5.46
CA LEU A 247 -7.52 -8.93 -5.93
C LEU A 247 -6.77 -7.93 -6.83
N ALA A 248 -5.49 -7.71 -6.52
CA ALA A 248 -4.56 -6.92 -7.30
C ALA A 248 -3.13 -7.32 -6.95
N TYR A 249 -2.16 -6.87 -7.76
CA TYR A 249 -0.74 -6.94 -7.43
C TYR A 249 0.05 -5.84 -8.12
N ALA A 250 1.23 -5.56 -7.56
CA ALA A 250 2.21 -4.62 -8.10
C ALA A 250 3.43 -5.34 -8.68
N VAL A 251 3.85 -4.95 -9.90
CA VAL A 251 5.12 -5.36 -10.50
C VAL A 251 6.13 -4.23 -10.26
N LEU A 252 7.12 -4.47 -9.41
CA LEU A 252 8.05 -3.44 -8.93
C LEU A 252 9.34 -3.33 -9.76
N GLU A 253 9.77 -4.42 -10.39
CA GLU A 253 11.10 -4.51 -11.02
C GLU A 253 11.08 -4.18 -12.52
N PRO A 254 11.86 -3.18 -12.98
CA PRO A 254 11.97 -2.89 -14.40
C PRO A 254 12.76 -3.98 -15.15
N GLY A 255 12.31 -4.29 -16.37
CA GLY A 255 12.97 -5.25 -17.25
C GLY A 255 12.56 -6.71 -17.05
N GLY A 256 11.49 -6.95 -16.27
CA GLY A 256 10.80 -8.24 -16.18
C GLY A 256 10.08 -8.64 -17.47
N GLU A 257 9.36 -9.77 -17.42
CA GLU A 257 8.47 -10.18 -18.51
C GLU A 257 7.24 -9.26 -18.61
N GLU A 258 6.81 -8.73 -17.46
CA GLU A 258 5.71 -7.79 -17.30
C GLU A 258 6.24 -6.37 -17.09
N PRO A 259 5.58 -5.34 -17.64
CA PRO A 259 5.90 -3.95 -17.36
C PRO A 259 5.69 -3.60 -15.89
N VAL A 260 6.43 -2.61 -15.40
CA VAL A 260 6.27 -2.09 -14.03
C VAL A 260 4.88 -1.46 -13.93
N GLY A 261 4.07 -1.87 -12.96
CA GLY A 261 2.69 -1.41 -12.93
C GLY A 261 1.81 -2.04 -11.87
N ILE A 262 0.55 -1.63 -11.89
CA ILE A 262 -0.50 -2.16 -11.02
C ILE A 262 -1.49 -2.94 -11.86
N TYR A 263 -1.77 -4.16 -11.43
CA TYR A 263 -2.60 -5.13 -12.11
C TYR A 263 -3.80 -5.47 -11.23
N LEU A 264 -5.00 -5.35 -11.79
CA LEU A 264 -6.26 -5.49 -11.07
C LEU A 264 -7.01 -6.73 -11.57
N ASP A 265 -7.49 -7.59 -10.67
CA ASP A 265 -8.30 -8.74 -11.10
C ASP A 265 -9.67 -8.27 -11.63
N SER A 266 -9.85 -8.36 -12.94
CA SER A 266 -11.09 -8.02 -13.63
C SER A 266 -12.32 -8.80 -13.16
N GLY A 267 -12.16 -10.04 -12.73
CA GLY A 267 -13.20 -10.90 -12.20
C GLY A 267 -13.66 -10.47 -10.81
N ASP A 268 -12.73 -10.21 -9.90
CA ASP A 268 -13.07 -9.73 -8.55
C ASP A 268 -13.58 -8.28 -8.56
N LEU A 269 -13.07 -7.44 -9.49
CA LEU A 269 -13.53 -6.06 -9.67
C LEU A 269 -14.76 -5.93 -10.60
N ALA A 270 -15.33 -7.03 -11.09
CA ALA A 270 -16.54 -7.02 -11.93
C ALA A 270 -17.82 -6.65 -11.16
N ASP A 271 -17.85 -6.92 -9.85
CA ASP A 271 -18.99 -6.62 -8.96
C ASP A 271 -18.55 -5.69 -7.82
N HIS A 272 -18.59 -4.38 -8.09
CA HIS A 272 -18.17 -3.33 -7.17
C HIS A 272 -18.90 -3.38 -5.82
N ASP A 273 -20.22 -3.62 -5.85
CA ASP A 273 -21.04 -3.66 -4.64
C ASP A 273 -20.64 -4.87 -3.77
N ALA A 274 -20.47 -6.05 -4.37
CA ALA A 274 -20.04 -7.25 -3.66
C ALA A 274 -18.65 -7.08 -3.03
N LEU A 275 -17.70 -6.51 -3.80
CA LEU A 275 -16.36 -6.22 -3.31
C LEU A 275 -16.40 -5.21 -2.14
N SER A 276 -17.21 -4.16 -2.23
CA SER A 276 -17.39 -3.19 -1.14
C SER A 276 -17.99 -3.81 0.12
N GLU A 277 -18.91 -4.76 -0.01
CA GLU A 277 -19.47 -5.49 1.13
C GLU A 277 -18.43 -6.42 1.78
N GLN A 278 -17.65 -7.13 0.97
CA GLN A 278 -16.55 -7.97 1.45
C GLN A 278 -15.48 -7.13 2.16
N GLY A 279 -15.05 -6.02 1.56
CA GLY A 279 -14.06 -5.13 2.13
C GLY A 279 -14.44 -4.61 3.52
N LYS A 280 -15.71 -4.24 3.72
CA LYS A 280 -16.20 -3.85 5.06
C LYS A 280 -16.04 -4.97 6.08
N LEU A 281 -16.29 -6.22 5.68
CA LEU A 281 -16.10 -7.37 6.57
C LEU A 281 -14.62 -7.60 6.88
N GLU A 282 -13.75 -7.45 5.89
CA GLU A 282 -12.30 -7.56 6.06
C GLU A 282 -11.77 -6.50 7.04
N GLU A 283 -12.19 -5.25 6.89
CA GLU A 283 -11.90 -4.17 7.84
C GLU A 283 -12.44 -4.47 9.26
N GLU A 284 -13.70 -4.93 9.38
CA GLU A 284 -14.32 -5.28 10.66
C GLU A 284 -13.59 -6.43 11.39
N THR A 285 -12.96 -7.33 10.63
CA THR A 285 -12.20 -8.47 11.16
C THR A 285 -10.72 -8.19 11.35
N ASN A 286 -10.26 -6.97 11.08
CA ASN A 286 -8.84 -6.57 11.08
C ASN A 286 -7.99 -7.38 10.09
N TRP A 287 -8.61 -7.91 9.02
CA TRP A 287 -7.89 -8.54 7.93
C TRP A 287 -7.07 -7.51 7.16
N THR A 288 -7.68 -6.36 6.84
CA THR A 288 -7.04 -5.17 6.26
C THR A 288 -7.32 -3.94 7.14
N VAL A 289 -6.64 -2.84 6.87
CA VAL A 289 -6.82 -1.55 7.54
C VAL A 289 -8.14 -0.84 7.16
N PRO A 290 -8.65 0.08 8.00
CA PRO A 290 -9.77 0.94 7.64
C PRO A 290 -9.56 1.68 6.31
N GLY A 291 -10.52 1.56 5.39
CA GLY A 291 -10.44 2.06 4.02
C GLY A 291 -9.74 1.13 3.02
N GLY A 292 -8.98 0.14 3.49
CA GLY A 292 -8.22 -0.81 2.67
C GLY A 292 -9.10 -1.77 1.88
N GLY A 293 -10.31 -2.10 2.36
CA GLY A 293 -11.21 -3.04 1.70
C GLY A 293 -11.98 -2.47 0.50
N SER A 294 -11.79 -1.19 0.17
CA SER A 294 -12.43 -0.56 -0.98
C SER A 294 -11.60 -0.70 -2.26
N VAL A 295 -12.17 -0.51 -3.45
CA VAL A 295 -11.38 -0.48 -4.71
C VAL A 295 -10.31 0.61 -4.67
N GLU A 296 -10.65 1.79 -4.15
CA GLU A 296 -9.67 2.86 -3.92
C GLU A 296 -8.58 2.41 -2.92
N GLY A 297 -8.96 1.67 -1.87
CA GLY A 297 -8.06 1.06 -0.88
C GLY A 297 -7.07 0.08 -1.47
N ILE A 298 -7.57 -0.87 -2.27
CA ILE A 298 -6.76 -1.84 -3.02
C ILE A 298 -5.75 -1.09 -3.91
N PHE A 299 -6.17 -0.06 -4.65
CA PHE A 299 -5.23 0.69 -5.48
C PHE A 299 -4.17 1.45 -4.66
N HIS A 300 -4.56 2.04 -3.52
CA HIS A 300 -3.60 2.68 -2.61
C HIS A 300 -2.62 1.68 -2.01
N HIS A 301 -3.08 0.46 -1.70
CA HIS A 301 -2.24 -0.63 -1.22
C HIS A 301 -1.18 -0.99 -2.28
N GLU A 302 -1.59 -1.28 -3.52
CA GLU A 302 -0.64 -1.64 -4.58
C GLU A 302 0.36 -0.51 -4.89
N PHE A 303 -0.12 0.74 -4.92
CA PHE A 303 0.79 1.89 -5.04
C PHE A 303 1.72 2.03 -3.83
N GLY A 304 1.25 1.63 -2.64
CA GLY A 304 2.00 1.53 -1.41
C GLY A 304 3.22 0.62 -1.53
N HIS A 305 3.15 -0.48 -2.30
CA HIS A 305 4.31 -1.32 -2.57
C HIS A 305 5.40 -0.60 -3.38
N HIS A 306 5.02 0.20 -4.38
CA HIS A 306 5.97 1.03 -5.12
C HIS A 306 6.63 2.07 -4.21
N LEU A 307 5.86 2.68 -3.30
CA LEU A 307 6.40 3.60 -2.29
C LEU A 307 7.35 2.90 -1.32
N ALA A 308 6.99 1.69 -0.87
CA ALA A 308 7.82 0.88 0.02
C ALA A 308 9.19 0.60 -0.61
N GLN A 309 9.22 0.19 -1.88
CA GLN A 309 10.47 -0.03 -2.62
C GLN A 309 11.37 1.21 -2.59
N HIS A 310 10.82 2.39 -2.84
CA HIS A 310 11.58 3.65 -2.78
C HIS A 310 12.08 4.01 -1.38
N VAL A 311 11.30 3.69 -0.33
CA VAL A 311 11.75 3.87 1.07
C VAL A 311 12.90 2.93 1.39
N PHE A 312 12.81 1.66 1.00
CA PHE A 312 13.85 0.65 1.26
C PHE A 312 15.15 0.92 0.50
N ASP A 313 15.05 1.44 -0.73
CA ASP A 313 16.21 1.83 -1.55
C ASP A 313 16.91 3.11 -1.04
N SER A 314 16.26 3.88 -0.17
CA SER A 314 16.81 5.08 0.46
C SER A 314 17.35 4.76 1.86
N PRO A 315 18.68 4.72 2.10
CA PRO A 315 19.22 4.35 3.40
C PRO A 315 18.73 5.25 4.56
N GLU A 316 18.52 6.54 4.30
CA GLU A 316 18.02 7.48 5.31
C GLU A 316 16.55 7.24 5.63
N ALA A 317 15.71 7.00 4.62
CA ALA A 317 14.29 6.71 4.83
C ALA A 317 14.09 5.35 5.49
N ASN A 318 14.85 4.33 5.07
CA ASN A 318 14.80 3.00 5.64
C ASN A 318 15.26 2.99 7.11
N GLU A 319 16.34 3.70 7.47
CA GLU A 319 16.79 3.80 8.86
C GLU A 319 15.75 4.48 9.75
N GLU A 320 15.06 5.52 9.25
CA GLU A 320 13.99 6.18 9.99
C GLU A 320 12.76 5.29 10.15
N LEU A 321 12.38 4.54 9.09
CA LEU A 321 11.31 3.55 9.15
C LEU A 321 11.63 2.44 10.17
N GLU A 322 12.80 1.81 10.07
CA GLU A 322 13.23 0.79 11.02
C GLU A 322 13.23 1.30 12.46
N SER A 323 13.61 2.57 12.68
CA SER A 323 13.56 3.19 13.99
C SER A 323 12.13 3.35 14.51
N VAL A 324 11.22 3.87 13.68
CA VAL A 324 9.79 4.01 14.04
C VAL A 324 9.17 2.65 14.36
N VAL A 325 9.38 1.66 13.49
CA VAL A 325 8.85 0.31 13.69
C VAL A 325 9.43 -0.29 14.97
N SER A 326 10.76 -0.25 15.15
CA SER A 326 11.42 -0.79 16.34
C SER A 326 10.89 -0.19 17.64
N ASN A 327 10.62 1.12 17.65
CA ASN A 327 10.06 1.80 18.81
C ASN A 327 8.61 1.37 19.07
N ALA A 328 7.80 1.21 18.02
CA ALA A 328 6.40 0.80 18.12
C ALA A 328 6.27 -0.64 18.66
N ILE A 329 7.09 -1.58 18.17
CA ILE A 329 7.06 -2.99 18.59
C ILE A 329 7.94 -3.28 19.82
N GLY A 330 8.77 -2.33 20.26
CA GLY A 330 9.61 -2.46 21.45
C GLY A 330 10.82 -3.39 21.29
N ARG A 331 11.23 -3.68 20.06
CA ARG A 331 12.38 -4.54 19.73
C ARG A 331 13.02 -4.10 18.40
N PRO A 332 14.29 -4.48 18.12
CA PRO A 332 14.91 -4.17 16.83
C PRO A 332 14.12 -4.78 15.67
N TYR A 333 13.93 -3.98 14.62
CA TYR A 333 13.29 -4.34 13.37
C TYR A 333 14.27 -4.15 12.20
N ASP A 334 14.17 -5.01 11.18
CA ASP A 334 15.04 -5.05 9.99
C ASP A 334 14.15 -5.32 8.77
N THR A 335 14.07 -4.36 7.85
CA THR A 335 13.22 -4.46 6.64
C THR A 335 13.75 -5.48 5.63
N SER A 336 14.97 -6.02 5.81
CA SER A 336 15.50 -7.07 4.94
C SER A 336 15.09 -8.49 5.36
N VAL A 337 14.35 -8.65 6.46
CA VAL A 337 13.87 -9.94 6.96
C VAL A 337 12.45 -10.21 6.48
N GLU A 338 12.36 -11.08 5.48
CA GLU A 338 11.10 -11.47 4.84
C GLU A 338 10.92 -13.00 4.82
N PRO A 339 9.76 -13.54 5.21
CA PRO A 339 8.63 -12.85 5.87
C PRO A 339 8.98 -12.46 7.32
N HIS A 340 8.07 -11.75 7.98
CA HIS A 340 8.22 -11.46 9.42
C HIS A 340 8.32 -12.73 10.27
N ASP A 341 9.18 -12.71 11.30
CA ASP A 341 9.17 -13.75 12.33
C ASP A 341 7.88 -13.68 13.16
N GLU A 342 7.48 -14.79 13.77
CA GLU A 342 6.20 -14.93 14.47
C GLU A 342 5.92 -13.82 15.49
N GLU A 343 6.92 -13.44 16.29
CA GLU A 343 6.76 -12.39 17.30
C GLU A 343 6.66 -10.99 16.67
N THR A 344 7.37 -10.74 15.56
CA THR A 344 7.23 -9.49 14.79
C THR A 344 5.87 -9.41 14.11
N ALA A 345 5.40 -10.49 13.49
CA ALA A 345 4.09 -10.56 12.86
C ALA A 345 2.96 -10.31 13.87
N GLU A 346 2.96 -10.98 15.03
CA GLU A 346 1.97 -10.74 16.09
C GLU A 346 1.95 -9.26 16.56
N ALA A 347 3.13 -8.62 16.64
CA ALA A 347 3.23 -7.21 17.03
C ALA A 347 2.67 -6.29 15.93
N ILE A 348 3.05 -6.50 14.66
CA ILE A 348 2.57 -5.70 13.53
C ILE A 348 1.07 -5.89 13.29
N GLU A 349 0.53 -7.10 13.41
CA GLU A 349 -0.91 -7.38 13.29
C GLU A 349 -1.74 -6.51 14.23
N SER A 350 -1.24 -6.33 15.47
CA SER A 350 -1.89 -5.51 16.48
C SER A 350 -1.85 -4.01 16.18
N LEU A 351 -0.88 -3.57 15.36
CA LEU A 351 -0.67 -2.17 14.99
C LEU A 351 -1.35 -1.82 13.65
N VAL A 352 -1.42 -2.78 12.72
CA VAL A 352 -1.82 -2.61 11.32
C VAL A 352 -2.96 -3.57 10.96
N SER A 353 -2.69 -4.78 10.52
CA SER A 353 -3.73 -5.73 10.10
C SER A 353 -3.13 -7.12 9.99
N GLU A 354 -3.97 -8.16 9.89
CA GLU A 354 -3.48 -9.51 9.60
C GLU A 354 -2.70 -9.54 8.28
N TYR A 355 -3.17 -8.81 7.27
CA TYR A 355 -2.50 -8.70 5.98
C TYR A 355 -1.17 -7.94 6.08
N GLY A 356 -1.14 -6.79 6.76
CA GLY A 356 0.09 -6.00 6.94
C GLY A 356 1.14 -6.66 7.83
N ALA A 357 0.83 -7.78 8.49
CA ALA A 357 1.75 -8.51 9.36
C ALA A 357 2.59 -9.58 8.64
N THR A 358 2.37 -9.80 7.34
CA THR A 358 3.05 -10.83 6.54
C THR A 358 4.54 -10.51 6.36
N ASP A 359 4.84 -9.32 5.84
CA ASP A 359 6.20 -8.86 5.51
C ASP A 359 6.30 -7.31 5.49
N PRO A 360 7.51 -6.74 5.38
CA PRO A 360 7.72 -5.29 5.39
C PRO A 360 7.00 -4.54 4.26
N HIS A 361 6.88 -5.12 3.06
CA HIS A 361 6.22 -4.48 1.92
C HIS A 361 4.72 -4.31 2.21
N GLU A 362 4.10 -5.38 2.71
CA GLU A 362 2.68 -5.42 3.08
C GLU A 362 2.37 -4.49 4.25
N MET A 363 3.24 -4.46 5.27
CA MET A 363 3.12 -3.52 6.39
C MET A 363 3.09 -2.06 5.91
N VAL A 364 4.01 -1.68 5.01
CA VAL A 364 4.11 -0.31 4.50
C VAL A 364 2.94 0.04 3.60
N ALA A 365 2.52 -0.88 2.73
CA ALA A 365 1.38 -0.70 1.83
C ALA A 365 0.07 -0.50 2.60
N GLU A 366 -0.21 -1.36 3.59
CA GLU A 366 -1.37 -1.25 4.47
C GLU A 366 -1.34 0.05 5.31
N CYS A 367 -0.20 0.40 5.90
CA CYS A 367 -0.06 1.68 6.61
C CYS A 367 -0.32 2.88 5.70
N PHE A 368 0.14 2.83 4.45
CA PHE A 368 -0.06 3.90 3.49
C PHE A 368 -1.53 4.04 3.08
N ALA A 369 -2.20 2.92 2.78
CA ALA A 369 -3.63 2.92 2.47
C ALA A 369 -4.46 3.52 3.62
N GLU A 370 -4.21 3.10 4.86
CA GLU A 370 -4.88 3.67 6.04
C GLU A 370 -4.59 5.16 6.19
N TYR A 371 -3.33 5.56 6.08
CA TYR A 371 -2.92 6.96 6.22
C TYR A 371 -3.65 7.90 5.25
N LYS A 372 -3.95 7.42 4.04
CA LYS A 372 -4.63 8.22 3.01
C LYS A 372 -6.15 8.19 3.10
N LEU A 373 -6.73 7.07 3.53
CA LEU A 373 -8.16 6.83 3.38
C LEU A 373 -8.95 6.84 4.68
N ALA A 374 -8.33 6.53 5.82
CA ALA A 374 -9.01 6.57 7.10
C ALA A 374 -9.29 8.02 7.54
N GLU A 375 -10.49 8.27 8.09
CA GLU A 375 -10.83 9.57 8.69
C GLU A 375 -9.94 9.90 9.90
N ASP A 376 -9.58 8.87 10.67
CA ASP A 376 -8.70 8.94 11.85
C ASP A 376 -7.68 7.79 11.78
N PRO A 377 -6.62 7.91 10.95
CA PRO A 377 -5.63 6.85 10.79
C PRO A 377 -4.91 6.58 12.12
N ARG A 378 -4.57 5.31 12.37
CA ARG A 378 -3.85 4.94 13.59
C ARG A 378 -2.51 5.69 13.70
N PRO A 379 -2.02 5.92 14.94
CA PRO A 379 -0.73 6.59 15.15
C PRO A 379 0.43 5.94 14.39
N PHE A 380 0.45 4.60 14.32
CA PHE A 380 1.51 3.87 13.62
C PHE A 380 1.45 4.11 12.10
N ALA A 381 0.29 3.94 11.47
CA ALA A 381 0.07 4.26 10.06
C ALA A 381 0.40 5.73 9.74
N THR A 382 0.05 6.64 10.64
CA THR A 382 0.39 8.08 10.52
C THR A 382 1.89 8.32 10.52
N GLU A 383 2.65 7.68 11.40
CA GLU A 383 4.12 7.84 11.45
C GLU A 383 4.78 7.28 10.18
N VAL A 384 4.36 6.10 9.72
CA VAL A 384 4.85 5.50 8.46
C VAL A 384 4.50 6.40 7.26
N GLY A 385 3.25 6.86 7.17
CA GLY A 385 2.80 7.76 6.11
C GLY A 385 3.54 9.10 6.08
N GLN A 386 3.91 9.64 7.24
CA GLN A 386 4.72 10.86 7.33
C GLN A 386 6.16 10.66 6.84
N ILE A 387 6.75 9.49 7.04
CA ILE A 387 8.05 9.15 6.46
C ILE A 387 7.94 9.14 4.93
N ILE A 388 6.94 8.46 4.38
CA ILE A 388 6.67 8.44 2.93
C ILE A 388 6.52 9.87 2.40
N ASP A 389 5.68 10.69 3.03
CA ASP A 389 5.46 12.09 2.63
C ASP A 389 6.76 12.91 2.68
N LYS A 390 7.58 12.72 3.71
CA LYS A 390 8.83 13.45 3.90
C LYS A 390 9.86 13.17 2.78
N TYR A 391 9.97 11.93 2.32
CA TYR A 391 11.01 11.54 1.35
C TYR A 391 10.52 11.53 -0.10
N LEU A 392 9.25 11.25 -0.34
CA LEU A 392 8.76 10.92 -1.69
C LEU A 392 7.68 11.89 -2.21
N LYS A 393 7.02 12.67 -1.35
CA LYS A 393 6.00 13.62 -1.81
C LYS A 393 6.66 14.82 -2.48
N SER A 394 6.10 15.25 -3.61
CA SER A 394 6.60 16.43 -4.30
C SER A 394 6.37 17.68 -3.46
N THR A 395 7.46 18.35 -3.09
CA THR A 395 7.37 19.72 -2.57
C THR A 395 7.26 20.66 -3.77
N LYS A 396 6.03 20.98 -4.18
CA LYS A 396 5.81 22.04 -5.17
C LYS A 396 6.38 23.35 -4.60
N GLU A 397 7.57 23.76 -5.07
CA GLU A 397 8.16 25.08 -4.82
C GLU A 397 7.38 26.23 -5.47
#